data_AF-A0A6J3JN72-F1
#
_entry.id   AF-A0A6J3JN72-F1
#
_cell.length_a   1.000
_cell.length_b   1.000
_cell.length_c   1.000
_cell.angle_alpha   90.00
_cell.angle_beta   90.00
_cell.angle_gamma   90.00
#
_symmetry.space_group_name_H-M   'P 1'
#
loop_
_entity.id
_entity.type
_entity.pdbx_description
1 polymer ?
#
loop_
_entity_poly.entity_id
_entity_poly.type
_entity_poly.pdbx_seq_one_letter_code
_entity_poly.pdbx_strand_id
1 'polypeptide(L)'
;MVLSKKHGSYLAVNLAFGFGVAMGVHVAGNISGAHMNAAVTFANCALGRLPWRKFPVYVLGQFLGSFLAAATIYTLFYTAILHFSGGQLMVTGPVATAGIFATYLPDYMTLWRGFLNEVWLTGMLQLCLFAITDKENNPALPGTQALVIGILVVTIGMSLGMNTGYAINPSRDLPPRIFTFIAGWGKQVFRWHHLCGLHWLHHPTGAPEIGGLCGI
;
A
#
# COMPACT_ATOMS: atom_id res chain seq x y z
N MET A 1 -3.41 7.46 -8.18
CA MET A 1 -3.83 8.12 -9.44
C MET A 1 -5.08 8.97 -9.18
N VAL A 2 -5.28 10.06 -9.93
CA VAL A 2 -6.52 10.85 -9.90
C VAL A 2 -7.12 10.90 -11.31
N LEU A 3 -8.37 10.46 -11.47
CA LEU A 3 -9.07 10.48 -12.77
C LEU A 3 -9.51 11.89 -13.18
N SER A 4 -10.05 12.67 -12.25
CA SER A 4 -10.48 14.05 -12.48
C SER A 4 -9.56 15.05 -11.80
N LYS A 5 -8.76 15.78 -12.58
CA LYS A 5 -7.89 16.86 -12.06
C LYS A 5 -8.67 18.05 -11.47
N LYS A 6 -9.98 18.15 -11.74
CA LYS A 6 -10.85 19.19 -11.16
C LYS A 6 -11.31 18.84 -9.74
N HIS A 7 -11.44 17.56 -9.42
CA HIS A 7 -12.08 17.10 -8.17
C HIS A 7 -11.14 16.24 -7.30
N GLY A 8 -9.92 15.98 -7.76
CA GLY A 8 -8.90 15.30 -6.99
C GLY A 8 -7.52 15.90 -7.21
N SER A 9 -6.63 15.60 -6.27
CA SER A 9 -5.24 16.04 -6.28
C SER A 9 -4.36 14.98 -5.63
N TYR A 10 -3.04 15.07 -5.84
CA TYR A 10 -2.08 14.19 -5.17
C TYR A 10 -2.19 14.31 -3.64
N LEU A 11 -2.39 15.53 -3.13
CA LEU A 11 -2.64 15.78 -1.71
C LEU A 11 -3.89 15.06 -1.19
N ALA A 12 -4.99 15.09 -1.95
CA ALA A 12 -6.22 14.41 -1.57
C ALA A 12 -6.02 12.90 -1.44
N VAL A 13 -5.21 12.29 -2.31
CA VAL A 13 -4.84 10.86 -2.20
C VAL A 13 -4.09 10.60 -0.90
N ASN A 14 -3.09 11.41 -0.56
CA ASN A 14 -2.29 11.21 0.65
C ASN A 14 -3.14 11.36 1.93
N LEU A 15 -3.99 12.40 2.00
CA LEU A 15 -4.91 12.61 3.12
C LEU A 15 -5.91 11.47 3.26
N ALA A 16 -6.57 11.09 2.16
CA ALA A 16 -7.57 10.02 2.18
C ALA A 16 -6.96 8.67 2.57
N PHE A 17 -5.74 8.38 2.09
CA PHE A 17 -5.05 7.14 2.41
C PHE A 17 -4.64 7.09 3.89
N GLY A 18 -4.02 8.15 4.41
CA GLY A 18 -3.64 8.21 5.82
C GLY A 18 -4.83 8.17 6.79
N PHE A 19 -5.90 8.92 6.52
CA PHE A 19 -7.11 8.84 7.35
C PHE A 19 -7.87 7.52 7.18
N GLY A 20 -7.82 6.90 6.00
CA GLY A 20 -8.30 5.53 5.80
C GLY A 20 -7.59 4.53 6.71
N VAL A 21 -6.26 4.64 6.83
CA VAL A 21 -5.48 3.84 7.79
C VAL A 21 -5.92 4.13 9.22
N ALA A 22 -6.11 5.39 9.62
CA ALA A 22 -6.60 5.74 10.95
C ALA A 22 -7.95 5.08 11.27
N MET A 23 -8.89 5.10 10.32
CA MET A 23 -10.18 4.41 10.50
C MET A 23 -10.01 2.90 10.63
N GLY A 24 -9.11 2.29 9.85
CA GLY A 24 -8.77 0.88 9.98
C GLY A 24 -8.18 0.53 11.36
N VAL A 25 -7.37 1.44 11.94
CA VAL A 25 -6.88 1.29 13.32
C VAL A 25 -8.02 1.32 14.33
N HIS A 26 -9.02 2.19 14.17
CA HIS A 26 -10.21 2.17 15.03
C HIS A 26 -11.02 0.87 14.89
N VAL A 27 -11.12 0.30 13.69
CA VAL A 27 -11.86 -0.95 13.44
C VAL A 27 -11.20 -2.15 14.11
N ALA A 28 -9.89 -2.31 13.98
CA ALA A 28 -9.21 -3.56 14.33
C ALA A 28 -8.17 -3.42 15.46
N GLY A 29 -7.94 -2.22 15.99
CA GLY A 29 -6.82 -1.92 16.90
C GLY A 29 -6.81 -2.78 18.15
N ASN A 30 -7.93 -2.83 18.87
CA ASN A 30 -8.05 -3.61 20.11
C ASN A 30 -8.25 -5.12 19.89
N ILE A 31 -8.48 -5.57 18.65
CA ILE A 31 -8.74 -6.98 18.33
C ILE A 31 -7.47 -7.64 17.80
N SER A 32 -6.85 -7.05 16.78
CA SER A 32 -5.73 -7.65 16.06
C SER A 32 -4.46 -6.79 16.07
N GLY A 33 -4.46 -5.64 16.77
CA GLY A 33 -3.41 -4.62 16.66
C GLY A 33 -3.48 -3.81 15.36
N ALA A 34 -4.53 -3.99 14.55
CA ALA A 34 -4.74 -3.33 13.26
C ALA A 34 -3.52 -3.29 12.33
N HIS A 35 -2.79 -4.40 12.19
CA HIS A 35 -1.60 -4.44 11.33
C HIS A 35 -1.90 -3.97 9.91
N MET A 36 -2.98 -4.51 9.30
CA MET A 36 -3.47 -4.18 7.94
C MET A 36 -2.40 -4.19 6.84
N ASN A 37 -1.24 -4.76 7.14
CA ASN A 37 -0.03 -4.72 6.34
C ASN A 37 0.77 -5.99 6.63
N ALA A 38 1.06 -6.75 5.57
CA ALA A 38 1.79 -8.01 5.68
C ALA A 38 3.22 -7.77 6.17
N ALA A 39 3.88 -6.67 5.77
CA ALA A 39 5.23 -6.32 6.22
C ALA A 39 5.26 -5.98 7.71
N VAL A 40 4.28 -5.20 8.20
CA VAL A 40 4.14 -4.92 9.65
C VAL A 40 3.88 -6.20 10.43
N THR A 41 3.04 -7.09 9.89
CA THR A 41 2.76 -8.40 10.51
C THR A 41 4.02 -9.26 10.56
N PHE A 42 4.79 -9.29 9.47
CA PHE A 42 6.04 -10.01 9.37
C PHE A 42 7.09 -9.48 10.36
N ALA A 43 7.30 -8.17 10.42
CA ALA A 43 8.24 -7.53 11.34
C ALA A 43 7.90 -7.85 12.81
N ASN A 44 6.62 -7.77 13.19
CA ASN A 44 6.18 -8.14 14.54
C ASN A 44 6.39 -9.64 14.83
N CYS A 45 6.26 -10.52 13.84
CA CYS A 45 6.59 -11.94 14.01
C CYS A 45 8.09 -12.17 14.19
N ALA A 46 8.92 -11.54 13.36
CA ALA A 46 10.38 -11.65 13.45
C ALA A 46 10.94 -11.12 14.77
N LEU A 47 10.32 -10.08 15.33
CA LEU A 47 10.66 -9.52 16.64
C LEU A 47 10.10 -10.29 17.84
N GLY A 48 9.35 -11.38 17.61
CA GLY A 48 8.72 -12.14 18.69
C GLY A 48 7.52 -11.44 19.35
N ARG A 49 7.01 -10.34 18.77
CA ARG A 49 5.80 -9.62 19.25
C ARG A 49 4.50 -10.30 18.80
N LEU A 50 4.54 -11.12 17.74
CA LEU A 50 3.40 -11.90 17.25
C LEU A 50 3.82 -13.35 16.96
N PRO A 51 3.10 -14.38 17.46
CA PRO A 51 3.43 -15.77 17.13
C PRO A 51 3.33 -16.06 15.63
N TRP A 52 4.35 -16.71 15.06
CA TRP A 52 4.41 -17.05 13.62
C TRP A 52 3.18 -17.83 13.11
N ARG A 53 2.53 -18.64 13.96
CA ARG A 53 1.29 -19.36 13.59
C ARG A 53 0.14 -18.42 13.19
N LYS A 54 0.13 -17.17 13.67
CA LYS A 54 -0.89 -16.17 13.31
C LYS A 54 -0.59 -15.44 11.99
N PHE A 55 0.67 -15.41 11.57
CA PHE A 55 1.10 -14.73 10.34
C PHE A 55 0.25 -15.10 9.10
N PRO A 56 0.07 -16.39 8.73
CA PRO A 56 -0.70 -16.73 7.53
C PRO A 56 -2.17 -16.32 7.63
N VAL A 57 -2.78 -16.37 8.82
CA VAL A 57 -4.18 -15.95 9.03
C VAL A 57 -4.32 -14.44 8.84
N TYR A 58 -3.37 -13.66 9.37
CA TYR A 58 -3.33 -12.22 9.18
C TYR A 58 -3.18 -11.84 7.71
N VAL A 59 -2.19 -12.43 7.02
CA VAL A 59 -1.92 -12.12 5.61
C VAL A 59 -3.10 -12.52 4.73
N LEU A 60 -3.71 -13.69 4.96
CA LEU A 60 -4.86 -14.14 4.19
C LEU A 60 -6.06 -13.19 4.37
N GLY A 61 -6.38 -12.80 5.60
CA GLY A 61 -7.47 -11.86 5.87
C GLY A 61 -7.23 -10.49 5.23
N GLN A 62 -6.00 -9.96 5.34
CA GLN A 62 -5.63 -8.69 4.72
C GLN A 62 -5.67 -8.76 3.20
N PHE A 63 -5.20 -9.86 2.60
CA PHE A 63 -5.17 -10.04 1.15
C PHE A 63 -6.59 -10.15 0.58
N LEU A 64 -7.44 -10.97 1.19
CA LEU A 64 -8.84 -11.10 0.77
C LEU A 64 -9.60 -9.78 0.94
N GLY A 65 -9.41 -9.09 2.07
CA GLY A 65 -10.04 -7.79 2.31
C GLY A 65 -9.64 -6.76 1.26
N SER A 66 -8.35 -6.66 0.94
CA SER A 66 -7.83 -5.73 -0.07
C SER A 66 -8.30 -6.07 -1.49
N PHE A 67 -8.34 -7.36 -1.85
CA PHE A 67 -8.87 -7.82 -3.13
C PHE A 67 -10.35 -7.44 -3.30
N LEU A 68 -11.17 -7.70 -2.28
CA LEU A 68 -12.60 -7.35 -2.29
C LEU A 68 -12.83 -5.84 -2.29
N ALA A 69 -11.97 -5.08 -1.59
CA ALA A 69 -12.00 -3.62 -1.64
C ALA A 69 -11.71 -3.11 -3.06
N ALA A 70 -10.72 -3.69 -3.76
CA ALA A 70 -10.43 -3.34 -5.15
C ALA A 70 -11.63 -3.62 -6.07
N ALA A 71 -12.27 -4.79 -5.93
CA ALA A 71 -13.49 -5.11 -6.68
C ALA A 71 -14.63 -4.13 -6.38
N THR A 72 -14.83 -3.78 -5.11
CA THR A 72 -15.85 -2.81 -4.69
C THR A 72 -15.61 -1.45 -5.31
N ILE A 73 -14.39 -0.92 -5.24
CA ILE A 73 -14.03 0.37 -5.86
C ILE A 73 -14.22 0.32 -7.38
N TYR A 74 -13.83 -0.78 -8.04
CA TYR A 74 -14.06 -0.91 -9.48
C TYR A 74 -15.54 -0.85 -9.83
N THR A 75 -16.41 -1.52 -9.06
CA THR A 75 -17.87 -1.48 -9.30
C THR A 75 -18.46 -0.08 -9.08
N LEU A 76 -18.04 0.60 -8.01
CA LEU A 76 -18.51 1.97 -7.69
C LEU A 76 -18.08 2.99 -8.74
N PHE A 77 -16.88 2.83 -9.30
CA PHE A 77 -16.29 3.75 -10.27
C PHE A 77 -16.37 3.24 -11.72
N TYR A 78 -17.15 2.19 -12.00
CA TYR A 78 -17.16 1.49 -13.29
C TYR A 78 -17.39 2.44 -14.47
N THR A 79 -18.45 3.24 -14.41
CA THR A 79 -18.80 4.20 -15.47
C THR A 79 -17.77 5.32 -15.60
N ALA A 80 -17.22 5.81 -14.48
CA ALA A 80 -16.20 6.85 -14.47
C ALA A 80 -14.89 6.37 -15.11
N ILE A 81 -14.46 5.13 -14.81
CA ILE A 81 -13.27 4.51 -15.37
C ILE A 81 -13.42 4.35 -16.89
N LEU A 82 -14.53 3.76 -17.35
CA LEU A 82 -14.76 3.53 -18.78
C LEU A 82 -14.90 4.85 -19.56
N HIS A 83 -15.58 5.85 -18.99
CA HIS A 83 -15.69 7.16 -19.62
C HIS A 83 -14.32 7.84 -19.76
N PHE A 84 -13.48 7.78 -18.73
CA PHE A 84 -12.13 8.36 -18.77
C PHE A 84 -11.23 7.66 -19.80
N SER A 85 -11.30 6.33 -19.88
CA SER A 85 -10.39 5.54 -20.70
C SER A 85 -10.91 5.18 -22.09
N GLY A 86 -12.09 5.69 -22.47
CA GLY A 86 -12.72 5.36 -23.76
C GLY A 86 -13.07 3.87 -23.87
N GLY A 87 -13.39 3.23 -22.75
CA GLY A 87 -13.70 1.81 -22.67
C GLY A 87 -12.48 0.87 -22.61
N GLN A 88 -11.25 1.39 -22.68
CA GLN A 88 -10.04 0.58 -22.70
C GLN A 88 -9.36 0.52 -21.32
N LEU A 89 -9.10 -0.68 -20.80
CA LEU A 89 -8.47 -0.88 -19.50
C LEU A 89 -6.94 -0.90 -19.64
N MET A 90 -6.32 0.29 -19.62
CA MET A 90 -4.89 0.45 -19.86
C MET A 90 -4.05 0.45 -18.57
N VAL A 91 -2.84 -0.13 -18.63
CA VAL A 91 -1.86 -0.13 -17.52
C VAL A 91 -0.91 1.06 -17.61
N THR A 92 -0.50 1.43 -18.82
CA THR A 92 0.45 2.53 -19.11
C THR A 92 -0.13 3.46 -20.17
N GLY A 93 0.39 4.68 -20.25
CA GLY A 93 -0.05 5.68 -21.23
C GLY A 93 -0.95 6.77 -20.63
N PRO A 94 -1.42 7.72 -21.46
CA PRO A 94 -2.07 8.94 -20.99
C PRO A 94 -3.42 8.71 -20.30
N VAL A 95 -4.08 7.59 -20.62
CA VAL A 95 -5.38 7.18 -20.05
C VAL A 95 -5.27 5.88 -19.25
N ALA A 96 -4.08 5.55 -18.75
CA ALA A 96 -3.86 4.40 -17.89
C ALA A 96 -4.73 4.46 -16.63
N THR A 97 -5.38 3.36 -16.26
CA THR A 97 -6.29 3.28 -15.09
C THR A 97 -5.87 2.25 -14.05
N ALA A 98 -4.92 1.35 -14.37
CA ALA A 98 -4.46 0.33 -13.42
C ALA A 98 -3.83 0.93 -12.15
N GLY A 99 -3.22 2.12 -12.27
CA GLY A 99 -2.61 2.87 -11.16
C GLY A 99 -3.58 3.42 -10.11
N ILE A 100 -4.89 3.17 -10.26
CA ILE A 100 -5.89 3.35 -9.20
C ILE A 100 -5.71 2.28 -8.12
N PHE A 101 -5.44 1.04 -8.54
CA PHE A 101 -5.51 -0.14 -7.67
C PHE A 101 -4.14 -0.52 -7.10
N ALA A 102 -3.11 -0.54 -7.93
CA ALA A 102 -1.75 -0.93 -7.57
C ALA A 102 -0.74 0.16 -7.97
N THR A 103 0.47 0.11 -7.42
CA THR A 103 1.51 1.08 -7.75
C THR A 103 2.34 0.63 -8.95
N TYR A 104 2.88 1.60 -9.70
CA TYR A 104 3.71 1.36 -10.87
C TYR A 104 4.87 2.33 -10.84
N LEU A 105 6.08 1.83 -11.11
CA LEU A 105 7.26 2.68 -11.19
C LEU A 105 7.12 3.65 -12.37
N PRO A 106 7.47 4.93 -12.19
CA PRO A 106 7.56 5.88 -13.28
C PRO A 106 8.79 5.58 -14.17
N ASP A 107 8.75 6.07 -15.41
CA ASP A 107 9.74 5.74 -16.45
C ASP A 107 11.18 6.16 -16.11
N TYR A 108 11.38 7.13 -15.21
CA TYR A 108 12.71 7.59 -14.77
C TYR A 108 13.32 6.73 -13.66
N MET A 109 12.56 5.80 -13.06
CA MET A 109 13.04 4.93 -11.99
C MET A 109 13.55 3.60 -12.53
N THR A 110 14.57 3.04 -11.88
CA THR A 110 14.98 1.65 -12.13
C THR A 110 14.42 0.73 -11.06
N LEU A 111 14.33 -0.58 -11.35
CA LEU A 111 13.89 -1.57 -10.38
C LEU A 111 14.70 -1.54 -9.07
N TRP A 112 16.02 -1.40 -9.16
CA TRP A 112 16.90 -1.27 -7.99
C TRP A 112 16.58 -0.04 -7.15
N ARG A 113 16.39 1.12 -7.79
CA ARG A 113 16.04 2.36 -7.09
C ARG A 113 14.66 2.28 -6.44
N GLY A 114 13.69 1.66 -7.12
CA GLY A 114 12.37 1.41 -6.54
C GLY A 114 12.46 0.51 -5.33
N PHE A 115 13.20 -0.60 -5.43
CA PHE A 115 13.41 -1.53 -4.32
C PHE A 115 13.99 -0.81 -3.10
N LEU A 116 15.08 -0.06 -3.28
CA LEU A 116 15.70 0.72 -2.21
C LEU A 116 14.73 1.74 -1.60
N ASN A 117 13.89 2.37 -2.43
CA ASN A 117 12.89 3.32 -1.96
C ASN A 117 11.87 2.62 -1.06
N GLU A 118 11.27 1.50 -1.48
CA GLU A 118 10.30 0.75 -0.66
C GLU A 118 10.90 0.17 0.63
N VAL A 119 12.16 -0.30 0.60
CA VAL A 119 12.88 -0.69 1.83
C VAL A 119 12.94 0.49 2.80
N TRP A 120 13.42 1.65 2.33
CA TRP A 120 13.57 2.83 3.20
C TRP A 120 12.23 3.35 3.72
N LEU A 121 11.23 3.49 2.85
CA LEU A 121 9.92 3.99 3.24
C LEU A 121 9.24 3.06 4.24
N THR A 122 9.32 1.75 4.04
CA THR A 122 8.72 0.79 4.98
C THR A 122 9.49 0.71 6.29
N GLY A 123 10.81 0.88 6.28
CA GLY A 123 11.60 0.99 7.50
C GLY A 123 11.25 2.24 8.31
N MET A 124 11.13 3.40 7.65
CA MET A 124 10.67 4.63 8.33
C MET A 124 9.26 4.47 8.89
N LEU A 125 8.35 3.84 8.15
CA LEU A 125 7.01 3.51 8.64
C LEU A 125 7.10 2.66 9.91
N GLN A 126 7.86 1.57 9.88
CA GLN A 126 7.94 0.63 11.01
C GLN A 126 8.57 1.27 12.26
N LEU A 127 9.64 2.04 12.07
CA LEU A 127 10.31 2.79 13.14
C LEU A 127 9.34 3.74 13.83
N CYS A 128 8.63 4.56 13.04
CA CYS A 128 7.67 5.53 13.58
C CYS A 128 6.44 4.84 14.21
N LEU A 129 5.97 3.72 13.66
CA LEU A 129 4.90 2.92 14.27
C LEU A 129 5.30 2.44 15.67
N PHE A 130 6.54 1.98 15.84
CA PHE A 130 7.04 1.61 17.16
C PHE A 130 7.15 2.82 18.08
N ALA A 131 7.74 3.93 17.63
CA ALA A 131 7.83 5.13 18.45
C ALA A 131 6.45 5.65 18.92
N ILE A 132 5.42 5.59 18.07
CA ILE A 132 4.06 6.03 18.40
C ILE A 132 3.37 5.11 19.43
N THR A 133 3.71 3.82 19.43
CA THR A 133 3.00 2.80 20.22
C THR A 133 3.78 2.29 21.43
N ASP A 134 5.07 2.63 21.52
CA ASP A 134 5.96 2.22 22.60
C ASP A 134 5.67 3.01 23.89
N LYS A 135 5.17 2.29 24.89
CA LYS A 135 4.81 2.85 26.20
C LYS A 135 6.01 3.24 27.05
N GLU A 136 7.20 2.76 26.72
CA GLU A 136 8.44 3.02 27.46
C GLU A 136 9.20 4.23 26.90
N ASN A 137 8.76 4.77 25.76
CA ASN A 137 9.33 5.96 25.13
C ASN A 137 8.37 7.16 25.29
N ASN A 138 8.04 7.86 24.19
CA ASN A 138 7.11 8.98 24.15
C ASN A 138 5.96 8.69 23.16
N PRO A 139 5.03 7.79 23.52
CA PRO A 139 3.96 7.37 22.63
C PRO A 139 2.91 8.47 22.44
N ALA A 140 2.05 8.28 21.44
CA ALA A 140 0.84 9.09 21.33
C ALA A 140 -0.07 8.87 22.56
N LEU A 141 -0.83 9.91 22.91
CA LEU A 141 -1.79 9.85 24.02
C LEU A 141 -2.79 8.70 23.81
N PRO A 142 -3.28 8.06 24.88
CA PRO A 142 -4.31 7.04 24.79
C PRO A 142 -5.54 7.52 23.99
N GLY A 143 -5.91 6.78 22.95
CA GLY A 143 -7.02 7.10 22.06
C GLY A 143 -6.66 7.91 20.83
N THR A 144 -5.45 8.50 20.76
CA THR A 144 -5.01 9.32 19.61
C THR A 144 -4.04 8.58 18.68
N GLN A 145 -3.63 7.35 19.02
CA GLN A 145 -2.69 6.57 18.21
C GLN A 145 -3.15 6.43 16.75
N ALA A 146 -4.44 6.14 16.54
CA ALA A 146 -5.01 5.98 15.20
C ALA A 146 -4.78 7.23 14.32
N LEU A 147 -5.02 8.41 14.87
CA LEU A 147 -4.83 9.68 14.17
C LEU A 147 -3.36 9.92 13.85
N VAL A 148 -2.47 9.72 14.81
CA VAL A 148 -1.02 9.94 14.62
C VAL A 148 -0.44 8.96 13.60
N ILE A 149 -0.86 7.69 13.63
CA ILE A 149 -0.50 6.69 12.61
C ILE A 149 -1.02 7.11 11.23
N GLY A 150 -2.25 7.64 11.14
CA GLY A 150 -2.77 8.16 9.89
C GLY A 150 -1.94 9.33 9.36
N ILE A 151 -1.59 10.30 10.22
CA ILE A 151 -0.73 11.43 9.88
C ILE A 151 0.64 10.97 9.38
N LEU A 152 1.25 9.97 10.03
CA LEU A 152 2.51 9.37 9.57
C LEU A 152 2.42 8.92 8.11
N VAL A 153 1.35 8.21 7.75
CA VAL A 153 1.14 7.74 6.37
C VAL A 153 0.87 8.91 5.41
N VAL A 154 0.13 9.94 5.83
CA VAL A 154 -0.02 11.18 5.04
C VAL A 154 1.35 11.79 4.75
N THR A 155 2.19 11.93 5.78
CA THR A 155 3.53 12.52 5.68
C THR A 155 4.41 11.73 4.71
N ILE A 156 4.44 10.39 4.82
CA ILE A 156 5.21 9.54 3.88
C ILE A 156 4.74 9.75 2.44
N GLY A 157 3.42 9.76 2.20
CA GLY A 157 2.89 9.98 0.85
C GLY A 157 3.25 11.35 0.28
N MET A 158 3.20 12.40 1.12
CA MET A 158 3.53 13.77 0.70
C MET A 158 5.02 13.99 0.44
N SER A 159 5.91 13.40 1.24
CA SER A 159 7.36 13.64 1.14
C SER A 159 8.08 12.65 0.22
N LEU A 160 7.65 11.39 0.20
CA LEU A 160 8.41 10.30 -0.42
C LEU A 160 7.61 9.52 -1.48
N GLY A 161 6.31 9.79 -1.63
CA GLY A 161 5.43 8.96 -2.43
C GLY A 161 5.58 9.07 -3.95
N MET A 162 6.27 10.09 -4.48
CA MET A 162 6.36 10.35 -5.93
C MET A 162 7.07 9.24 -6.72
N ASN A 163 8.08 8.61 -6.12
CA ASN A 163 8.99 7.72 -6.82
C ASN A 163 8.40 6.32 -7.07
N THR A 164 7.58 5.82 -6.14
CA THR A 164 7.04 4.45 -6.20
C THR A 164 5.55 4.37 -5.90
N GLY A 165 4.91 5.48 -5.53
CA GLY A 165 3.53 5.49 -5.05
C GLY A 165 3.37 5.00 -3.61
N TYR A 166 4.47 4.93 -2.83
CA TYR A 166 4.52 4.48 -1.43
C TYR A 166 3.70 3.21 -1.21
N ALA A 167 4.08 2.11 -1.88
CA ALA A 167 3.33 0.87 -1.75
C ALA A 167 3.32 0.40 -0.29
N ILE A 168 4.51 0.34 0.34
CA ILE A 168 4.85 0.11 1.77
C ILE A 168 4.12 -1.04 2.46
N ASN A 169 3.32 -1.80 1.72
CA ASN A 169 2.36 -2.76 2.20
C ASN A 169 2.07 -3.78 1.08
N PRO A 170 2.58 -5.02 1.20
CA PRO A 170 2.30 -6.08 0.24
C PRO A 170 0.80 -6.36 0.07
N SER A 171 0.01 -6.26 1.16
CA SER A 171 -1.44 -6.44 1.16
C SER A 171 -2.19 -5.34 0.41
N ARG A 172 -1.59 -4.16 0.22
CA ARG A 172 -2.19 -3.03 -0.49
C ARG A 172 -1.91 -3.05 -1.99
N ASP A 173 -0.87 -3.76 -2.42
CA ASP A 173 -0.45 -3.76 -3.81
C ASP A 173 -0.80 -5.06 -4.53
N LEU A 174 -0.41 -6.21 -3.98
CA LEU A 174 -0.55 -7.49 -4.67
C LEU A 174 -2.01 -7.90 -4.88
N PRO A 175 -2.90 -7.90 -3.86
CA PRO A 175 -4.28 -8.31 -4.06
C PRO A 175 -5.05 -7.42 -5.06
N PRO A 176 -4.98 -6.08 -5.01
CA PRO A 176 -5.59 -5.23 -6.04
C PRO A 176 -4.98 -5.41 -7.44
N ARG A 177 -3.69 -5.74 -7.53
CA ARG A 177 -3.03 -6.08 -8.81
C ARG A 177 -3.55 -7.40 -9.40
N ILE A 178 -3.79 -8.41 -8.55
CA ILE A 178 -4.44 -9.65 -8.97
C ILE A 178 -5.87 -9.37 -9.43
N PHE A 179 -6.59 -8.50 -8.73
CA PHE A 179 -7.92 -8.07 -9.15
C PHE A 179 -7.91 -7.44 -10.55
N THR A 180 -7.02 -6.47 -10.82
CA THR A 180 -6.98 -5.82 -12.14
C THR A 180 -6.57 -6.78 -13.27
N PHE A 181 -5.71 -7.77 -12.97
CA PHE A 181 -5.44 -8.86 -13.90
C PHE A 181 -6.71 -9.61 -14.30
N ILE A 182 -7.51 -10.04 -13.32
CA ILE A 182 -8.75 -10.79 -13.51
C ILE A 182 -9.81 -9.92 -14.21
N ALA A 183 -9.90 -8.64 -13.85
CA ALA A 183 -10.89 -7.71 -14.38
C ALA A 183 -10.63 -7.25 -15.83
N GLY A 184 -9.49 -7.61 -16.42
CA GLY A 184 -9.24 -7.44 -17.85
C GLY A 184 -8.17 -6.41 -18.24
N TRP A 185 -7.38 -5.86 -17.30
CA TRP A 185 -6.20 -5.06 -17.64
C TRP A 185 -5.06 -5.89 -18.26
N GLY A 186 -5.16 -7.22 -18.17
CA GLY A 186 -4.25 -8.16 -18.81
C GLY A 186 -2.90 -8.32 -18.09
N LYS A 187 -2.02 -9.16 -18.67
CA LYS A 187 -0.74 -9.57 -18.06
C LYS A 187 0.22 -8.40 -17.80
N GLN A 188 0.00 -7.24 -18.43
CA GLN A 188 0.85 -6.06 -18.27
C GLN A 188 0.85 -5.53 -16.83
N VAL A 189 -0.18 -5.80 -16.03
CA VAL A 189 -0.21 -5.39 -14.61
C VAL A 189 0.92 -5.98 -13.76
N PHE A 190 1.56 -7.06 -14.22
CA PHE A 190 2.71 -7.70 -13.58
C PHE A 190 4.03 -7.41 -14.29
N ARG A 191 4.05 -6.58 -15.33
CA ARG A 191 5.26 -6.27 -16.10
C ARG A 191 5.74 -4.86 -15.83
N TRP A 192 7.05 -4.66 -15.87
CA TRP A 192 7.66 -3.33 -15.86
C TRP A 192 8.34 -3.09 -17.22
N HIS A 193 7.89 -2.07 -17.95
CA HIS A 193 8.21 -1.83 -19.37
C HIS A 193 8.16 -3.11 -20.23
N HIS A 194 9.29 -3.47 -20.85
CA HIS A 194 9.47 -4.62 -21.72
C HIS A 194 10.05 -5.84 -20.98
N LEU A 195 10.41 -5.70 -19.70
CA LEU A 195 11.01 -6.78 -18.93
C LEU A 195 9.94 -7.77 -18.47
N CYS A 196 10.07 -9.01 -18.95
CA CYS A 196 9.28 -10.14 -18.51
C CYS A 196 9.97 -10.77 -17.28
N GLY A 197 9.28 -10.84 -16.14
CA GLY A 197 9.79 -11.50 -14.93
C GLY A 197 8.97 -11.16 -13.69
N LEU A 198 9.24 -11.86 -12.57
CA LEU A 198 8.60 -11.66 -11.25
C LEU A 198 9.07 -10.37 -10.55
N HIS A 199 9.39 -9.31 -11.30
CA HIS A 199 9.95 -8.05 -10.75
C HIS A 199 8.99 -7.34 -9.78
N TRP A 200 7.68 -7.58 -9.93
CA TRP A 200 6.64 -7.15 -9.00
C TRP A 200 6.66 -7.88 -7.65
N LEU A 201 7.33 -9.03 -7.51
CA LEU A 201 7.52 -9.66 -6.20
C LEU A 201 8.66 -9.01 -5.40
N HIS A 202 9.62 -8.40 -6.09
CA HIS A 202 10.79 -7.84 -5.41
C HIS A 202 10.45 -6.47 -4.81
N HIS A 203 9.69 -5.66 -5.54
CA HIS A 203 9.45 -4.27 -5.18
C HIS A 203 8.31 -4.08 -4.15
N PRO A 204 7.03 -4.32 -4.45
CA PRO A 204 5.94 -4.07 -3.49
C PRO A 204 5.69 -5.20 -2.48
N THR A 205 6.30 -6.39 -2.63
CA THR A 205 6.12 -7.49 -1.66
C THR A 205 7.37 -7.82 -0.85
N GLY A 206 8.55 -7.97 -1.47
CA GLY A 206 9.78 -8.29 -0.74
C GLY A 206 10.47 -7.10 -0.08
N ALA A 207 10.54 -5.94 -0.76
CA ALA A 207 11.18 -4.75 -0.22
C ALA A 207 10.54 -4.24 1.08
N PRO A 208 9.19 -4.22 1.22
CA PRO A 208 8.56 -3.81 2.48
C PRO A 208 8.88 -4.75 3.65
N GLU A 209 8.95 -6.06 3.44
CA GLU A 209 9.30 -7.01 4.50
C GLU A 209 10.73 -6.76 5.03
N ILE A 210 11.69 -6.54 4.11
CA ILE A 210 13.07 -6.19 4.47
C ILE A 210 13.11 -4.82 5.14
N GLY A 211 12.42 -3.83 4.59
CA GLY A 211 12.31 -2.49 5.16
C GLY A 211 11.77 -2.51 6.59
N GLY A 212 10.68 -3.26 6.82
CA GLY A 212 10.10 -3.45 8.15
C GLY A 212 11.09 -4.05 9.16
N LEU A 213 11.98 -4.95 8.74
CA LEU A 213 13.06 -5.45 9.60
C LEU A 213 14.19 -4.43 9.82
N CYS A 214 14.53 -3.62 8.83
CA CYS A 214 15.55 -2.59 8.97
C CYS A 214 15.10 -1.38 9.80
N GLY A 215 13.78 -1.15 9.90
CA GLY A 215 13.17 -0.05 10.65
C GLY A 215 12.97 -0.32 12.14
N ILE A 216 13.66 -1.31 12.70
CA ILE A 216 13.58 -1.71 14.11
C ILE A 216 14.54 -0.87 14.94
#